data_AF-A0A6I0EY14-F1
#
_entry.id   AF-A0A6I0EY14-F1
#
_cell.length_a   1.000
_cell.length_b   1.000
_cell.length_c   1.000
_cell.angle_alpha   90.00
_cell.angle_beta   90.00
_cell.angle_gamma   90.00
#
_symmetry.space_group_name_H-M   'P 1'
#
loop_
_entity.id
_entity.type
_entity.pdbx_description
1 polymer ?
#
loop_
_entity_poly.entity_id
_entity_poly.type
_entity_poly.pdbx_seq_one_letter_code
_entity_poly.pdbx_strand_id
1 'polypeptide(L)'
;MISLPEELTVAQAAKTMGLQRYTIRDAIHRGELPAKQQKIPGGFQYLIPLGSLKDFGRRRGIQSSILGLEGPEKVPTPEESPETKEVVPLPEETPQTQPIVAVPSEVTEFMHKIPQWEQRMEQLIEQMVEVQADVLGLKKGVHQHLSKVESRVVNVQQSVNGELKAAVDRLRHNSNQNFQDVRAGIDGWHDNLDALIGEMRASIQDVAASQTDSEMRQAFVHKLTVDNQSTVGEVKKLLVDVNEVVSNISSQQDKSTEMLEQHLEDMKNSVDGVKRSVDRTTDMIIKWRHKTQREQSKPNNSKGIKGWFSRFWGSNSPALSK
;
A
#
# COMPACT_ATOMS: atom_id res chain seq x y z
N MET A 1 -19.76 -0.88 37.33
CA MET A 1 -18.51 -0.91 36.54
C MET A 1 -18.74 -1.79 35.33
N ILE A 2 -18.63 -1.26 34.12
CA ILE A 2 -18.79 -2.05 32.88
C ILE A 2 -17.48 -2.82 32.70
N SER A 3 -17.52 -4.15 32.86
CA SER A 3 -16.35 -4.99 32.57
C SER A 3 -16.10 -4.97 31.08
N LEU A 4 -15.00 -4.34 30.65
CA LEU A 4 -14.59 -4.35 29.26
C LEU A 4 -14.03 -5.74 28.89
N PRO A 5 -14.28 -6.21 27.66
CA PRO A 5 -13.64 -7.43 27.16
C PRO A 5 -12.13 -7.25 27.06
N GLU A 6 -11.40 -8.35 27.21
CA GLU A 6 -9.92 -8.38 27.22
C GLU A 6 -9.30 -7.89 25.90
N GLU A 7 -10.02 -8.07 24.80
CA GLU A 7 -9.67 -7.57 23.47
C GLU A 7 -10.79 -6.67 22.93
N LEU A 8 -10.40 -5.54 22.35
CA LEU A 8 -11.31 -4.55 21.80
C LEU A 8 -11.15 -4.45 20.29
N THR A 9 -12.27 -4.34 19.58
CA THR A 9 -12.25 -4.01 18.15
C THR A 9 -11.79 -2.56 17.94
N VAL A 10 -11.28 -2.23 16.75
CA VAL A 10 -10.91 -0.84 16.38
C VAL A 10 -12.03 0.17 16.68
N ALA A 11 -13.28 -0.21 16.42
CA ALA A 11 -14.43 0.66 16.66
C ALA A 11 -14.68 0.90 18.15
N GLN A 12 -14.54 -0.14 18.97
CA GLN A 12 -14.66 -0.04 20.41
C GLN A 12 -13.49 0.76 20.99
N ALA A 13 -12.25 0.40 20.65
CA ALA A 13 -11.05 1.11 21.09
C ALA A 13 -11.09 2.61 20.78
N ALA A 14 -11.50 2.98 19.56
CA ALA A 14 -11.71 4.37 19.17
C ALA A 14 -12.73 5.09 20.07
N LYS A 15 -13.86 4.43 20.35
CA LYS A 15 -14.90 4.96 21.25
C LYS A 15 -14.39 5.10 22.69
N THR A 16 -13.65 4.12 23.18
CA THR A 16 -13.11 4.11 24.55
C THR A 16 -12.03 5.19 24.75
N MET A 17 -11.24 5.48 23.71
CA MET A 17 -10.17 6.49 23.76
C MET A 17 -10.60 7.89 23.32
N GLY A 18 -11.84 8.07 22.83
CA GLY A 18 -12.27 9.34 22.25
C GLY A 18 -11.53 9.70 20.95
N LEU A 19 -10.98 8.72 20.24
CA LEU A 19 -10.22 8.92 19.00
C LEU A 19 -11.03 8.54 17.76
N GLN A 20 -10.61 9.03 16.60
CA GLN A 20 -11.14 8.56 15.32
C GLN A 20 -10.63 7.14 15.02
N ARG A 21 -11.48 6.33 14.37
CA ARG A 21 -11.12 4.95 13.95
C ARG A 21 -9.89 4.92 13.05
N TYR A 22 -9.73 5.94 12.21
CA TYR A 22 -8.57 6.08 11.32
C TYR A 22 -7.26 6.16 12.12
N THR A 23 -7.22 6.96 13.19
CA THR A 23 -6.04 7.11 14.05
C THR A 23 -5.60 5.79 14.67
N ILE A 24 -6.56 4.97 15.13
CA ILE A 24 -6.28 3.64 15.68
C ILE A 24 -5.75 2.69 14.59
N ARG A 25 -6.33 2.72 13.38
CA ARG A 25 -5.83 1.89 12.26
C ARG A 25 -4.42 2.29 11.83
N ASP A 26 -4.16 3.58 11.70
CA ASP A 26 -2.85 4.12 11.34
C ASP A 26 -1.78 3.71 12.37
N ALA A 27 -2.10 3.78 13.67
CA ALA A 27 -1.20 3.29 14.73
C ALA A 27 -0.90 1.79 14.64
N ILE A 28 -1.88 0.96 14.27
CA ILE A 28 -1.68 -0.47 14.03
C ILE A 28 -0.78 -0.70 12.81
N HIS A 29 -1.04 0.01 11.71
CA HIS A 29 -0.27 -0.12 10.46
C HIS A 29 1.18 0.34 10.59
N ARG A 30 1.44 1.34 11.45
CA ARG A 30 2.80 1.79 11.80
C ARG A 30 3.51 0.87 12.80
N GLY A 31 2.83 -0.13 13.36
CA GLY A 31 3.38 -1.02 14.38
C GLY A 31 3.48 -0.38 15.77
N GLU A 32 2.87 0.79 16.00
CA GLU A 32 2.86 1.47 17.31
C GLU A 32 1.86 0.83 18.29
N LEU A 33 0.79 0.22 17.76
CA LEU A 33 -0.25 -0.44 18.53
C LEU A 33 -0.38 -1.91 18.09
N PRO A 34 0.05 -2.89 18.92
CA PRO A 34 -0.07 -4.29 18.56
C PRO A 34 -1.55 -4.71 18.51
N ALA A 35 -1.91 -5.42 17.43
CA ALA A 35 -3.25 -5.95 17.23
C ALA A 35 -3.20 -7.32 16.53
N LYS A 36 -4.14 -8.20 16.87
CA LYS A 36 -4.33 -9.49 16.20
C LYS A 36 -5.32 -9.31 15.05
N GLN A 37 -4.97 -9.79 13.87
CA GLN A 37 -5.86 -9.79 12.71
C GLN A 37 -6.70 -11.07 12.71
N GLN A 38 -8.02 -10.93 12.87
CA GLN A 38 -8.98 -12.02 12.81
C GLN A 38 -9.74 -11.98 11.48
N LYS A 39 -9.80 -13.13 10.79
CA LYS A 39 -10.57 -13.26 9.54
C LYS A 39 -12.05 -13.40 9.88
N ILE A 40 -12.88 -12.58 9.26
CA ILE A 40 -14.34 -12.59 9.41
C ILE A 40 -15.00 -12.72 8.02
N PRO A 41 -16.25 -13.19 7.93
CA PRO A 41 -16.99 -13.16 6.67
C PRO A 41 -17.09 -11.72 6.15
N GLY A 42 -16.49 -11.45 4.98
CA GLY A 42 -16.45 -10.12 4.39
C GLY A 42 -15.18 -9.29 4.68
N GLY A 43 -14.17 -9.85 5.36
CA GLY A 43 -12.86 -9.19 5.47
C GLY A 43 -12.03 -9.60 6.69
N PHE A 44 -11.33 -8.63 7.26
CA PHE A 44 -10.52 -8.81 8.47
C PHE A 44 -10.87 -7.76 9.51
N GLN A 45 -10.83 -8.17 10.76
CA GLN A 45 -11.04 -7.30 11.92
C GLN A 45 -9.78 -7.32 12.79
N TYR A 46 -9.37 -6.16 13.28
CA TYR A 46 -8.28 -6.06 14.24
C TYR A 46 -8.83 -6.10 15.66
N LEU A 47 -8.26 -6.98 16.47
CA LEU A 47 -8.49 -7.11 17.90
C LEU A 47 -7.28 -6.58 18.65
N ILE A 48 -7.51 -5.59 19.50
CA ILE A 48 -6.48 -4.84 20.21
C ILE A 48 -6.53 -5.28 21.68
N PRO A 49 -5.45 -5.84 22.24
CA PRO A 49 -5.40 -6.16 23.67
C PRO A 49 -5.57 -4.91 24.52
N LEU A 50 -6.38 -5.01 25.57
CA LEU A 50 -6.72 -3.85 26.41
C LEU A 50 -5.48 -3.26 27.13
N GLY A 51 -4.49 -4.09 27.47
CA GLY A 51 -3.20 -3.65 28.01
C GLY A 51 -2.42 -2.77 27.02
N SER A 52 -2.31 -3.22 25.77
CA SER A 52 -1.60 -2.47 24.72
C SER A 52 -2.30 -1.15 24.38
N LEU A 53 -3.63 -1.13 24.43
CA LEU A 53 -4.40 0.10 24.24
C LEU A 53 -4.15 1.13 25.37
N LYS A 54 -4.04 0.65 26.62
CA LYS A 54 -3.69 1.51 27.77
C LYS A 54 -2.28 2.09 27.62
N ASP A 55 -1.30 1.27 27.26
CA ASP A 55 0.08 1.71 27.06
C ASP A 55 0.19 2.74 25.94
N PHE A 56 -0.51 2.51 24.82
CA PHE A 56 -0.60 3.45 23.72
C PHE A 56 -1.23 4.78 24.15
N GLY A 57 -2.33 4.73 24.92
CA GLY A 57 -2.95 5.92 25.51
C GLY A 57 -1.99 6.72 26.40
N ARG A 58 -1.22 6.04 27.27
CA ARG A 58 -0.21 6.69 28.14
C ARG A 58 0.89 7.36 27.32
N ARG A 59 1.44 6.67 26.31
CA ARG A 59 2.50 7.22 25.45
C ARG A 59 2.05 8.46 24.68
N ARG A 60 0.77 8.53 24.30
CA ARG A 60 0.17 9.64 23.57
C ARG A 60 -0.44 10.73 24.47
N GLY A 61 -0.38 10.57 25.80
CA GLY A 61 -0.97 11.52 26.76
C GLY A 61 -2.49 11.61 26.71
N ILE A 62 -3.17 10.55 26.26
CA ILE A 62 -4.63 10.54 26.09
C ILE A 62 -5.29 10.19 27.42
N GLN A 63 -6.17 11.06 27.88
CA GLN A 63 -6.97 10.84 29.08
C GLN A 63 -8.25 10.08 28.72
N SER A 64 -8.49 8.96 29.39
CA SER A 64 -9.73 8.18 29.24
C SER A 64 -10.16 7.61 30.58
N SER A 65 -11.26 8.15 31.11
CA SER A 65 -11.91 7.68 32.33
C SER A 65 -12.38 6.23 32.21
N ILE A 66 -12.64 5.75 30.99
CA ILE A 66 -13.13 4.39 30.74
C ILE A 66 -11.98 3.36 30.79
N LEU A 67 -10.75 3.77 30.45
CA LEU A 67 -9.56 2.90 30.50
C LEU A 67 -8.77 3.04 31.81
N GLY A 68 -9.24 3.84 32.77
CA GLY A 68 -8.49 4.13 34.00
C GLY A 68 -7.16 4.84 33.72
N LEU A 69 -7.11 5.64 32.65
CA LEU A 69 -5.99 6.51 32.31
C LEU A 69 -6.32 7.91 32.83
N GLU A 70 -6.25 8.08 34.15
CA GLU A 70 -6.37 9.40 34.78
C GLU A 70 -5.01 10.07 34.86
N GLY A 71 -4.92 11.28 34.30
CA GLY A 71 -3.81 12.19 34.58
C GLY A 71 -4.00 12.85 35.95
N PRO A 72 -2.96 13.49 36.51
CA PRO A 72 -3.05 14.13 37.82
C PRO A 72 -4.20 15.13 37.88
N GLU A 73 -4.99 14.97 38.93
CA GLU A 73 -6.20 15.65 39.33
C GLU A 73 -6.16 17.17 39.08
N LYS A 74 -7.09 17.68 38.27
CA LYS A 74 -7.42 19.11 38.24
C LYS A 74 -8.89 19.27 38.62
N VAL A 75 -9.05 19.92 39.77
CA VAL A 75 -10.25 20.29 40.53
C VAL A 75 -11.36 20.86 39.64
N PRO A 76 -12.64 20.55 39.91
CA PRO A 76 -13.78 21.01 39.12
C PRO A 76 -14.25 22.40 39.55
N THR A 77 -14.73 23.18 38.58
CA THR A 77 -15.62 24.33 38.83
C THR A 77 -16.88 24.16 37.98
N PRO A 78 -18.09 24.40 38.53
CA PRO A 78 -19.37 23.99 37.96
C PRO A 78 -20.11 25.13 37.24
N GLU A 79 -21.32 24.81 36.75
CA GLU A 79 -22.37 25.69 36.20
C GLU A 79 -22.22 25.99 34.69
N GLU A 80 -23.21 25.84 33.80
CA GLU A 80 -24.67 25.98 33.89
C GLU A 80 -25.28 25.18 32.70
N SER A 81 -26.07 24.13 32.95
CA SER A 81 -27.53 24.02 32.78
C SER A 81 -28.20 24.48 31.45
N PRO A 82 -29.30 23.79 31.04
CA PRO A 82 -29.89 23.85 29.72
C PRO A 82 -31.25 24.60 29.67
N GLU A 83 -31.56 25.30 28.57
CA GLU A 83 -32.91 25.78 28.25
C GLU A 83 -33.33 25.17 26.91
N THR A 84 -34.27 24.23 26.82
CA THR A 84 -35.71 24.21 27.18
C THR A 84 -36.57 25.03 26.22
N LYS A 85 -37.57 24.33 25.69
CA LYS A 85 -38.59 24.72 24.70
C LYS A 85 -39.45 25.89 25.20
N GLU A 86 -39.88 26.74 24.27
CA GLU A 86 -41.13 27.48 24.44
C GLU A 86 -41.87 27.66 23.10
N VAL A 87 -43.19 27.55 23.19
CA VAL A 87 -44.18 27.31 22.13
C VAL A 87 -45.31 28.31 22.37
N VAL A 88 -45.71 29.07 21.32
CA VAL A 88 -47.04 29.70 21.06
C VAL A 88 -47.35 30.99 21.87
N PRO A 89 -48.22 31.97 21.42
CA PRO A 89 -49.22 31.95 20.34
C PRO A 89 -49.31 33.14 19.34
N LEU A 90 -50.10 32.88 18.29
CA LEU A 90 -50.91 33.75 17.43
C LEU A 90 -51.52 35.02 18.09
N PRO A 91 -51.88 36.00 17.25
CA PRO A 91 -53.26 36.49 17.28
C PRO A 91 -53.93 36.50 15.89
N GLU A 92 -55.19 36.06 15.88
CA GLU A 92 -56.20 36.30 14.84
C GLU A 92 -56.69 37.75 14.89
N GLU A 93 -56.84 38.42 13.74
CA GLU A 93 -57.95 39.36 13.46
C GLU A 93 -58.26 39.35 11.95
N THR A 94 -59.52 39.04 11.61
CA THR A 94 -60.21 39.30 10.32
C THR A 94 -61.07 40.57 10.49
N PRO A 95 -61.84 41.06 9.49
CA PRO A 95 -61.55 41.35 8.09
C PRO A 95 -61.92 42.82 7.72
N GLN A 96 -61.31 43.42 6.70
CA GLN A 96 -61.88 44.63 6.06
C GLN A 96 -61.99 44.46 4.55
N THR A 97 -63.24 44.28 4.13
CA THR A 97 -63.73 44.32 2.76
C THR A 97 -63.80 45.77 2.28
N GLN A 98 -63.09 46.08 1.19
CA GLN A 98 -63.25 47.30 0.41
C GLN A 98 -63.29 46.95 -1.09
N PRO A 99 -63.87 47.83 -1.93
CA PRO A 99 -64.77 47.43 -3.00
C PRO A 99 -64.06 46.95 -4.25
N ILE A 100 -64.80 46.10 -4.98
CA ILE A 100 -64.49 45.49 -6.27
C ILE A 100 -64.08 46.58 -7.27
N VAL A 101 -62.78 46.70 -7.50
CA VAL A 101 -62.20 47.39 -8.67
C VAL A 101 -61.89 46.31 -9.71
N ALA A 102 -62.32 46.56 -10.93
CA ALA A 102 -62.24 45.66 -12.08
C ALA A 102 -60.89 44.93 -12.17
N VAL A 103 -60.95 43.61 -12.27
CA VAL A 103 -59.78 42.75 -12.49
C VAL A 103 -59.09 43.22 -13.78
N PRO A 104 -57.83 43.69 -13.72
CA PRO A 104 -57.10 44.07 -14.93
C PRO A 104 -56.93 42.82 -15.79
N SER A 105 -57.09 42.94 -17.11
CA SER A 105 -57.02 41.79 -18.03
C SER A 105 -55.72 40.99 -17.91
N GLU A 106 -54.66 41.63 -17.42
CA GLU A 106 -53.35 41.03 -17.09
C GLU A 106 -53.42 39.97 -15.98
N VAL A 107 -54.31 40.10 -14.99
CA VAL A 107 -54.47 39.11 -13.90
C VAL A 107 -55.18 37.86 -14.41
N THR A 108 -56.17 38.01 -15.29
CA THR A 108 -56.82 36.87 -15.97
C THR A 108 -55.90 36.16 -16.94
N GLU A 109 -55.04 36.89 -17.65
CA GLU A 109 -54.05 36.31 -18.56
C GLU A 109 -52.93 35.59 -17.80
N PHE A 110 -52.55 36.12 -16.63
CA PHE A 110 -51.65 35.46 -15.69
C PHE A 110 -52.28 34.18 -15.12
N MET A 111 -53.54 34.24 -14.66
CA MET A 111 -54.30 33.09 -14.16
C MET A 111 -54.42 31.95 -15.20
N HIS A 112 -54.48 32.27 -16.50
CA HIS A 112 -54.45 31.26 -17.57
C HIS A 112 -53.07 30.62 -17.81
N LYS A 113 -51.97 31.29 -17.42
CA LYS A 113 -50.60 30.79 -17.58
C LYS A 113 -50.12 29.96 -16.37
N ILE A 114 -50.75 30.11 -15.21
CA ILE A 114 -50.43 29.35 -13.98
C ILE A 114 -50.47 27.83 -14.21
N PRO A 115 -51.51 27.22 -14.84
CA PRO A 115 -51.55 25.77 -15.03
C PRO A 115 -50.43 25.25 -15.94
N GLN A 116 -50.06 26.03 -16.96
CA GLN A 116 -48.93 25.68 -17.85
C GLN A 116 -47.58 25.80 -17.12
N TRP A 117 -47.47 26.74 -16.17
CA TRP A 117 -46.27 26.91 -15.36
C TRP A 117 -46.14 25.80 -14.32
N GLU A 118 -47.24 25.38 -13.70
CA GLU A 118 -47.32 24.21 -12.82
C GLU A 118 -46.87 22.93 -13.54
N GLN A 119 -47.43 22.64 -14.72
CA GLN A 119 -47.01 21.48 -15.52
C GLN A 119 -45.52 21.51 -15.88
N ARG A 120 -44.97 22.69 -16.18
CA ARG A 120 -43.55 22.86 -16.48
C ARG A 120 -42.67 22.60 -15.26
N MET A 121 -43.11 23.07 -14.09
CA MET A 121 -42.39 22.82 -12.85
C MET A 121 -42.44 21.34 -12.47
N GLU A 122 -43.58 20.67 -12.62
CA GLU A 122 -43.70 19.22 -12.39
C GLU A 122 -42.74 18.42 -13.28
N GLN A 123 -42.69 18.73 -14.58
CA GLN A 123 -41.73 18.10 -15.49
C GLN A 123 -40.26 18.37 -15.11
N LEU A 124 -39.93 19.59 -14.70
CA LEU A 124 -38.57 19.90 -14.23
C LEU A 124 -38.22 19.15 -12.95
N ILE A 125 -39.17 18.99 -12.04
CA ILE A 125 -38.99 18.22 -10.80
C ILE A 125 -38.77 16.75 -11.13
N GLU A 126 -39.57 16.15 -12.01
CA GLU A 126 -39.37 14.75 -12.46
C GLU A 126 -38.00 14.55 -13.10
N GLN A 127 -37.58 15.45 -14.00
CA GLN A 127 -36.25 15.37 -14.60
C GLN A 127 -35.12 15.54 -13.56
N MET A 128 -35.31 16.43 -12.58
CA MET A 128 -34.33 16.57 -11.49
C MET A 128 -34.22 15.28 -10.67
N VAL A 129 -35.34 14.61 -10.41
CA VAL A 129 -35.37 13.33 -9.68
C VAL A 129 -34.70 12.23 -10.49
N GLU A 130 -34.92 12.17 -11.80
CA GLU A 130 -34.29 11.19 -12.69
C GLU A 130 -32.76 11.41 -12.77
N VAL A 131 -32.31 12.65 -12.97
CA VAL A 131 -30.88 12.99 -12.95
C VAL A 131 -30.27 12.71 -11.58
N GLN A 132 -30.98 12.97 -10.48
CA GLN A 132 -30.51 12.61 -9.14
C GLN A 132 -30.38 11.08 -8.98
N ALA A 133 -31.32 10.30 -9.53
CA ALA A 133 -31.25 8.84 -9.52
C ALA A 133 -30.04 8.33 -10.32
N ASP A 134 -29.78 8.89 -11.50
CA ASP A 134 -28.61 8.57 -12.32
C ASP A 134 -27.30 8.92 -11.63
N VAL A 135 -27.21 10.10 -11.01
CA VAL A 135 -26.01 10.53 -10.25
C VAL A 135 -25.76 9.59 -9.07
N LEU A 136 -26.81 9.18 -8.35
CA LEU A 136 -26.71 8.20 -7.27
C LEU A 136 -26.29 6.81 -7.80
N GLY A 137 -26.81 6.40 -8.95
CA GLY A 137 -26.44 5.17 -9.64
C GLY A 137 -24.96 5.15 -10.04
N LEU A 138 -24.49 6.22 -10.68
CA LEU A 138 -23.08 6.44 -11.02
C LEU A 138 -22.19 6.44 -9.78
N LYS A 139 -22.58 7.16 -8.72
CA LYS A 139 -21.85 7.18 -7.45
C LYS A 139 -21.72 5.78 -6.85
N LYS A 140 -22.80 4.99 -6.87
CA LYS A 140 -22.80 3.60 -6.39
C LYS A 140 -21.90 2.72 -7.26
N GLY A 141 -21.96 2.86 -8.59
CA GLY A 141 -21.11 2.12 -9.53
C GLY A 141 -19.62 2.43 -9.36
N VAL A 142 -19.27 3.70 -9.21
CA VAL A 142 -17.90 4.16 -8.93
C VAL A 142 -17.41 3.59 -7.60
N HIS A 143 -18.24 3.61 -6.56
CA HIS A 143 -17.86 3.06 -5.26
C HIS A 143 -17.61 1.55 -5.31
N GLN A 144 -18.43 0.80 -6.07
CA GLN A 144 -18.21 -0.64 -6.29
C GLN A 144 -16.92 -0.91 -7.06
N HIS A 145 -16.62 -0.12 -8.09
CA HIS A 145 -15.37 -0.24 -8.84
C HIS A 145 -14.15 0.07 -7.98
N LEU A 146 -14.19 1.15 -7.20
CA LEU A 146 -13.13 1.49 -6.24
C LEU A 146 -12.91 0.36 -5.23
N SER A 147 -13.97 -0.18 -4.64
CA SER A 147 -13.87 -1.29 -3.70
C SER A 147 -13.23 -2.55 -4.33
N LYS A 148 -13.57 -2.86 -5.59
CA LYS A 148 -12.93 -3.97 -6.33
C LYS A 148 -11.45 -3.69 -6.60
N VAL A 149 -11.09 -2.46 -6.95
CA VAL A 149 -9.69 -2.06 -7.20
C VAL A 149 -8.89 -2.14 -5.90
N GLU A 150 -9.41 -1.60 -4.80
CA GLU A 150 -8.77 -1.70 -3.47
C GLU A 150 -8.52 -3.15 -3.06
N SER A 151 -9.52 -4.03 -3.25
CA SER A 151 -9.39 -5.45 -2.99
C SER A 151 -8.27 -6.10 -3.83
N ARG A 152 -8.19 -5.77 -5.12
CA ARG A 152 -7.12 -6.25 -6.00
C ARG A 152 -5.74 -5.74 -5.58
N VAL A 153 -5.64 -4.46 -5.21
CA VAL A 153 -4.39 -3.85 -4.73
C VAL A 153 -3.91 -4.55 -3.47
N VAL A 154 -4.80 -4.80 -2.51
CA VAL A 154 -4.46 -5.53 -1.27
C VAL A 154 -3.99 -6.95 -1.59
N ASN A 155 -4.65 -7.66 -2.52
CA ASN A 155 -4.23 -9.00 -2.91
C ASN A 155 -2.87 -9.01 -3.59
N VAL A 156 -2.59 -8.05 -4.50
CA VAL A 156 -1.28 -7.92 -5.14
C VAL A 156 -0.21 -7.62 -4.10
N GLN A 157 -0.47 -6.69 -3.18
CA GLN A 157 0.48 -6.35 -2.11
C GLN A 157 0.77 -7.55 -1.21
N GLN A 158 -0.24 -8.37 -0.89
CA GLN A 158 -0.05 -9.60 -0.11
C GLN A 158 0.73 -10.67 -0.89
N SER A 159 0.45 -10.84 -2.19
CA SER A 159 1.18 -11.79 -3.05
C SER A 159 2.65 -11.40 -3.16
N VAL A 160 2.92 -10.15 -3.54
CA VAL A 160 4.29 -9.64 -3.71
C VAL A 160 5.06 -9.71 -2.40
N ASN A 161 4.46 -9.31 -1.27
CA ASN A 161 5.13 -9.41 0.03
C ASN A 161 5.38 -10.87 0.44
N GLY A 162 4.45 -11.77 0.15
CA GLY A 162 4.60 -13.19 0.45
C GLY A 162 5.71 -13.86 -0.39
N GLU A 163 5.70 -13.62 -1.70
CA GLU A 163 6.69 -14.14 -2.64
C GLU A 163 8.08 -13.55 -2.38
N LEU A 164 8.18 -12.24 -2.14
CA LEU A 164 9.44 -11.58 -1.80
C LEU A 164 10.01 -12.12 -0.50
N LYS A 165 9.16 -12.29 0.53
CA LYS A 165 9.60 -12.88 1.80
C LYS A 165 10.09 -14.30 1.61
N ALA A 166 9.36 -15.13 0.87
CA ALA A 166 9.78 -16.50 0.56
C ALA A 166 11.09 -16.55 -0.23
N ALA A 167 11.30 -15.63 -1.18
CA ALA A 167 12.53 -15.53 -1.95
C ALA A 167 13.72 -15.13 -1.06
N VAL A 168 13.54 -14.14 -0.18
CA VAL A 168 14.55 -13.70 0.78
C VAL A 168 14.89 -14.83 1.77
N ASP A 169 13.89 -15.54 2.28
CA ASP A 169 14.11 -16.66 3.21
C ASP A 169 14.89 -17.80 2.53
N ARG A 170 14.60 -18.12 1.26
CA ARG A 170 15.37 -19.09 0.47
C ARG A 170 16.80 -18.63 0.23
N LEU A 171 17.00 -17.35 -0.12
CA LEU A 171 18.33 -16.80 -0.35
C LEU A 171 19.17 -16.83 0.93
N ARG A 172 18.57 -16.46 2.06
CA ARG A 172 19.21 -16.56 3.38
C ARG A 172 19.56 -18.00 3.74
N HIS A 173 18.66 -18.94 3.47
CA HIS A 173 18.91 -20.36 3.72
C HIS A 173 20.06 -20.90 2.86
N ASN A 174 20.04 -20.65 1.55
CA ASN A 174 21.12 -21.04 0.64
C ASN A 174 22.46 -20.40 1.03
N SER A 175 22.46 -19.11 1.39
CA SER A 175 23.67 -18.43 1.83
C SER A 175 24.24 -19.07 3.09
N ASN A 176 23.40 -19.36 4.09
CA ASN A 176 23.84 -20.03 5.32
C ASN A 176 24.37 -21.44 5.04
N GLN A 177 23.72 -22.20 4.15
CA GLN A 177 24.18 -23.53 3.76
C GLN A 177 25.55 -23.47 3.10
N ASN A 178 25.73 -22.56 2.13
CA ASN A 178 27.02 -22.37 1.46
C ASN A 178 28.13 -22.00 2.45
N PHE A 179 27.85 -21.14 3.45
CA PHE A 179 28.82 -20.81 4.49
C PHE A 179 29.18 -22.02 5.36
N GLN A 180 28.23 -22.89 5.66
CA GLN A 180 28.50 -24.13 6.41
C GLN A 180 29.35 -25.09 5.59
N ASP A 181 29.05 -25.26 4.30
CA ASP A 181 29.81 -26.13 3.40
C ASP A 181 31.26 -25.63 3.24
N VAL A 182 31.45 -24.31 3.10
CA VAL A 182 32.80 -23.69 3.07
C VAL A 182 33.54 -23.96 4.38
N ARG A 183 32.88 -23.83 5.53
CA ARG A 183 33.50 -24.07 6.82
C ARG A 183 33.91 -25.53 6.99
N ALA A 184 33.03 -26.47 6.64
CA ALA A 184 33.33 -27.89 6.65
C ALA A 184 34.50 -28.24 5.72
N GLY A 185 34.58 -27.58 4.54
CA GLY A 185 35.73 -27.68 3.66
C GLY A 185 37.02 -27.20 4.32
N ILE A 186 37.01 -26.03 4.97
CA ILE A 186 38.18 -25.49 5.68
C ILE A 186 38.62 -26.42 6.81
N ASP A 187 37.69 -26.96 7.59
CA ASP A 187 38.01 -27.89 8.67
C ASP A 187 38.66 -29.16 8.12
N GLY A 188 38.13 -29.73 7.02
CA GLY A 188 38.74 -30.88 6.35
C GLY A 188 40.13 -30.60 5.77
N TRP A 189 40.40 -29.37 5.31
CA TRP A 189 41.74 -28.97 4.87
C TRP A 189 42.73 -28.89 6.04
N HIS A 190 42.27 -28.40 7.21
CA HIS A 190 43.10 -28.38 8.42
C HIS A 190 43.45 -29.80 8.88
N ASP A 191 42.48 -30.70 8.92
CA ASP A 191 42.71 -32.09 9.32
C ASP A 191 43.73 -32.79 8.40
N ASN A 192 43.63 -32.56 7.08
CA ASN A 192 44.58 -33.10 6.11
C ASN A 192 45.99 -32.53 6.29
N LEU A 193 46.11 -31.22 6.57
CA LEU A 193 47.40 -30.59 6.84
C LEU A 193 48.04 -31.15 8.12
N ASP A 194 47.26 -31.34 9.18
CA ASP A 194 47.74 -31.91 10.43
C ASP A 194 48.20 -33.36 10.24
N ALA A 195 47.48 -34.15 9.45
CA ALA A 195 47.88 -35.51 9.08
C ALA A 195 49.23 -35.50 8.33
N LEU A 196 49.38 -34.65 7.31
CA LEU A 196 50.61 -34.55 6.52
C LEU A 196 51.80 -34.09 7.37
N ILE A 197 51.60 -33.12 8.27
CA ILE A 197 52.64 -32.69 9.22
C ILE A 197 53.02 -33.84 10.17
N GLY A 198 52.03 -34.62 10.63
CA GLY A 198 52.23 -35.82 11.45
C GLY A 198 53.08 -36.87 10.74
N GLU A 199 52.76 -37.20 9.49
CA GLU A 199 53.53 -38.12 8.64
C GLU A 199 54.95 -37.62 8.41
N MET A 200 55.12 -36.33 8.12
CA MET A 200 56.44 -35.72 7.94
C MET A 200 57.28 -35.83 9.22
N ARG A 201 56.69 -35.58 10.40
CA ARG A 201 57.38 -35.74 11.68
C ARG A 201 57.79 -37.20 11.92
N ALA A 202 56.91 -38.15 11.64
CA ALA A 202 57.21 -39.58 11.79
C ALA A 202 58.34 -40.03 10.85
N SER A 203 58.30 -39.60 9.59
CA SER A 203 59.35 -39.85 8.58
C SER A 203 60.71 -39.29 9.02
N ILE A 204 60.74 -38.06 9.56
CA ILE A 204 61.97 -37.46 10.10
C ILE A 204 62.51 -38.28 11.29
N GLN A 205 61.62 -38.75 12.17
CA GLN A 205 62.00 -39.52 13.36
C GLN A 205 62.54 -40.93 12.99
N ASP A 206 61.96 -41.58 11.99
CA ASP A 206 62.39 -42.89 11.48
C ASP A 206 63.75 -42.80 10.74
N VAL A 207 63.96 -41.71 9.98
CA VAL A 207 65.27 -41.44 9.37
C VAL A 207 66.33 -41.13 10.43
N ALA A 208 65.99 -40.41 11.50
CA ALA A 208 66.93 -40.15 12.59
C ALA A 208 67.35 -41.43 13.34
N ALA A 209 66.54 -42.50 13.31
CA ALA A 209 66.79 -43.74 14.02
C ALA A 209 67.59 -44.79 13.23
N SER A 210 67.74 -44.66 11.91
CA SER A 210 68.03 -45.82 11.04
C SER A 210 69.47 -46.04 10.53
N GLN A 211 70.51 -45.23 10.79
CA GLN A 211 71.87 -45.56 10.26
C GLN A 211 73.09 -44.79 10.82
N THR A 212 74.30 -45.23 10.43
CA THR A 212 75.62 -44.66 10.75
C THR A 212 75.93 -43.35 10.00
N ASP A 213 76.57 -42.40 10.68
CA ASP A 213 76.40 -40.94 10.55
C ASP A 213 76.81 -40.25 9.21
N SER A 214 77.59 -40.85 8.31
CA SER A 214 78.14 -40.11 7.14
C SER A 214 77.42 -40.35 5.80
N GLU A 215 77.17 -41.61 5.41
CA GLU A 215 76.45 -41.93 4.16
C GLU A 215 74.96 -41.59 4.28
N MET A 216 74.40 -41.73 5.49
CA MET A 216 73.01 -41.36 5.77
C MET A 216 72.79 -39.84 5.71
N ARG A 217 73.78 -39.02 6.07
CA ARG A 217 73.66 -37.55 5.92
C ARG A 217 73.58 -37.16 4.45
N GLN A 218 74.34 -37.81 3.57
CA GLN A 218 74.21 -37.56 2.14
C GLN A 218 72.88 -38.05 1.58
N ALA A 219 72.43 -39.25 1.96
CA ALA A 219 71.12 -39.76 1.55
C ALA A 219 69.96 -38.90 2.09
N PHE A 220 70.05 -38.41 3.32
CA PHE A 220 69.07 -37.54 3.95
C PHE A 220 69.04 -36.16 3.33
N VAL A 221 70.20 -35.54 3.07
CA VAL A 221 70.27 -34.25 2.37
C VAL A 221 69.72 -34.40 0.95
N HIS A 222 70.00 -35.50 0.26
CA HIS A 222 69.45 -35.76 -1.05
C HIS A 222 67.93 -35.96 -1.00
N LYS A 223 67.42 -36.76 -0.06
CA LYS A 223 65.97 -36.99 0.14
C LYS A 223 65.25 -35.69 0.52
N LEU A 224 65.78 -34.90 1.45
CA LEU A 224 65.25 -33.57 1.77
C LEU A 224 65.24 -32.65 0.56
N THR A 225 66.25 -32.72 -0.31
CA THR A 225 66.29 -31.90 -1.53
C THR A 225 65.20 -32.34 -2.51
N VAL A 226 64.99 -33.65 -2.67
CA VAL A 226 63.95 -34.21 -3.54
C VAL A 226 62.56 -33.93 -2.98
N ASP A 227 62.33 -34.16 -1.69
CA ASP A 227 61.06 -33.92 -1.02
C ASP A 227 60.72 -32.42 -1.05
N ASN A 228 61.70 -31.53 -0.78
CA ASN A 228 61.49 -30.10 -0.86
C ASN A 228 61.22 -29.62 -2.30
N GLN A 229 61.85 -30.24 -3.31
CA GLN A 229 61.48 -29.99 -4.71
C GLN A 229 60.06 -30.47 -5.03
N SER A 230 59.64 -31.61 -4.48
CA SER A 230 58.27 -32.12 -4.61
C SER A 230 57.26 -31.18 -3.97
N THR A 231 57.48 -30.76 -2.72
CA THR A 231 56.64 -29.80 -2.01
C THR A 231 56.58 -28.46 -2.73
N VAL A 232 57.71 -27.94 -3.25
CA VAL A 232 57.72 -26.73 -4.07
C VAL A 232 56.90 -26.91 -5.36
N GLY A 233 56.91 -28.10 -5.96
CA GLY A 233 56.06 -28.46 -7.10
C GLY A 233 54.58 -28.45 -6.75
N GLU A 234 54.19 -29.06 -5.63
CA GLU A 234 52.81 -29.08 -5.13
C GLU A 234 52.31 -27.68 -4.77
N VAL A 235 53.13 -26.88 -4.09
CA VAL A 235 52.83 -25.49 -3.76
C VAL A 235 52.64 -24.66 -5.03
N LYS A 236 53.48 -24.85 -6.06
CA LYS A 236 53.30 -24.20 -7.37
C LYS A 236 51.99 -24.60 -8.03
N LYS A 237 51.63 -25.89 -7.97
CA LYS A 237 50.36 -26.38 -8.51
C LYS A 237 49.18 -25.76 -7.77
N LEU A 238 49.19 -25.76 -6.44
CA LEU A 238 48.16 -25.11 -5.62
C LEU A 238 48.06 -23.60 -5.91
N LEU A 239 49.17 -22.92 -6.13
CA LEU A 239 49.17 -21.50 -6.55
C LEU A 239 48.47 -21.28 -7.89
N VAL A 240 48.66 -22.19 -8.86
CA VAL A 240 47.96 -22.15 -10.15
C VAL A 240 46.47 -22.41 -9.94
N ASP A 241 46.10 -23.43 -9.18
CA ASP A 241 44.71 -23.78 -8.89
C ASP A 241 43.99 -22.62 -8.16
N VAL A 242 44.64 -21.98 -7.18
CA VAL A 242 44.11 -20.79 -6.49
C VAL A 242 43.93 -19.63 -7.46
N ASN A 243 44.89 -19.39 -8.36
CA ASN A 243 44.78 -18.31 -9.34
C ASN A 243 43.63 -18.56 -10.34
N GLU A 244 43.39 -19.81 -10.72
CA GLU A 244 42.25 -20.20 -11.54
C GLU A 244 40.91 -19.98 -10.81
N VAL A 245 40.82 -20.36 -9.54
CA VAL A 245 39.63 -20.08 -8.71
C VAL A 245 39.37 -18.58 -8.58
N VAL A 246 40.42 -17.78 -8.33
CA VAL A 246 40.29 -16.31 -8.24
C VAL A 246 39.83 -15.71 -9.57
N SER A 247 40.37 -16.19 -10.70
CA SER A 247 39.94 -15.76 -12.03
C SER A 247 38.47 -16.11 -12.30
N ASN A 248 38.05 -17.32 -11.93
CA ASN A 248 36.66 -17.76 -12.04
C ASN A 248 35.71 -16.89 -11.20
N ILE A 249 36.08 -16.61 -9.94
CA ILE A 249 35.30 -15.72 -9.06
C ILE A 249 35.18 -14.32 -9.66
N SER A 250 36.29 -13.75 -10.15
CA SER A 250 36.26 -12.42 -10.81
C SER A 250 35.33 -12.42 -12.02
N SER A 251 35.42 -13.44 -12.88
CA SER A 251 34.56 -13.54 -14.06
C SER A 251 33.08 -13.72 -13.70
N GLN A 252 32.79 -14.40 -12.58
CA GLN A 252 31.42 -14.58 -12.09
C GLN A 252 30.88 -13.29 -11.46
N GLN A 253 31.73 -12.53 -10.78
CA GLN A 253 31.41 -11.21 -10.26
C GLN A 253 31.08 -10.25 -11.40
N ASP A 254 31.91 -10.21 -12.45
CA ASP A 254 31.70 -9.35 -13.62
C ASP A 254 30.37 -9.65 -14.33
N LYS A 255 30.06 -10.93 -14.54
CA LYS A 255 28.76 -11.37 -15.09
C LYS A 255 27.59 -10.99 -14.20
N SER A 256 27.76 -11.09 -12.88
CA SER A 256 26.71 -10.73 -11.92
C SER A 256 26.46 -9.22 -11.92
N THR A 257 27.51 -8.40 -12.04
CA THR A 257 27.38 -6.94 -12.18
C THR A 257 26.71 -6.57 -13.50
N GLU A 258 27.08 -7.21 -14.62
CA GLU A 258 26.45 -6.97 -15.92
C GLU A 258 24.96 -7.32 -15.90
N MET A 259 24.58 -8.45 -15.30
CA MET A 259 23.17 -8.82 -15.11
C MET A 259 22.41 -7.80 -14.27
N LEU A 260 23.01 -7.28 -13.20
CA LEU A 260 22.38 -6.25 -12.36
C LEU A 260 22.19 -4.94 -13.12
N GLU A 261 23.18 -4.52 -13.90
CA GLU A 261 23.07 -3.34 -14.76
C GLU A 261 21.97 -3.50 -15.79
N GLN A 262 21.87 -4.68 -16.42
CA GLN A 262 20.81 -4.96 -17.38
C GLN A 262 19.42 -4.94 -16.74
N HIS A 263 19.27 -5.54 -15.56
CA HIS A 263 18.02 -5.47 -14.78
C HIS A 263 17.66 -4.04 -14.38
N LEU A 264 18.63 -3.20 -14.02
CA LEU A 264 18.41 -1.80 -13.70
C LEU A 264 17.97 -0.99 -14.92
N GLU A 265 18.57 -1.24 -16.09
CA GLU A 265 18.17 -0.57 -17.33
C GLU A 265 16.78 -1.02 -17.80
N ASP A 266 16.43 -2.30 -17.66
CA ASP A 266 15.07 -2.81 -17.93
C ASP A 266 14.04 -2.18 -16.98
N MET A 267 14.37 -2.08 -15.69
CA MET A 267 13.53 -1.38 -14.72
C MET A 267 13.33 0.08 -15.08
N LYS A 268 14.40 0.79 -15.45
CA LYS A 268 14.36 2.19 -15.86
C LYS A 268 13.51 2.38 -17.11
N ASN A 269 13.66 1.51 -18.12
CA ASN A 269 12.85 1.51 -19.33
C ASN A 269 11.36 1.27 -19.03
N SER A 270 11.06 0.36 -18.10
CA SER A 270 9.70 0.10 -17.63
C SER A 270 9.11 1.32 -16.92
N VAL A 271 9.86 1.94 -15.99
CA VAL A 271 9.46 3.16 -15.29
C VAL A 271 9.21 4.31 -16.27
N ASP A 272 10.09 4.51 -17.25
CA ASP A 272 9.89 5.51 -18.30
C ASP A 272 8.66 5.20 -19.17
N GLY A 273 8.38 3.92 -19.44
CA GLY A 273 7.17 3.49 -20.13
C GLY A 273 5.90 3.85 -19.35
N VAL A 274 5.87 3.58 -18.05
CA VAL A 274 4.77 3.97 -17.15
C VAL A 274 4.62 5.48 -17.11
N LYS A 275 5.71 6.22 -16.95
CA LYS A 275 5.72 7.70 -16.94
C LYS A 275 5.11 8.25 -18.23
N ARG A 276 5.57 7.80 -19.40
CA ARG A 276 4.99 8.21 -20.71
C ARG A 276 3.51 7.87 -20.81
N SER A 277 3.07 6.73 -20.25
CA SER A 277 1.66 6.36 -20.24
C SER A 277 0.84 7.33 -19.38
N VAL A 278 1.31 7.66 -18.18
CA VAL A 278 0.68 8.65 -17.28
C VAL A 278 0.63 10.03 -17.92
N ASP A 279 1.72 10.46 -18.55
CA ASP A 279 1.78 11.75 -19.26
C ASP A 279 0.75 11.79 -20.39
N ARG A 280 0.63 10.73 -21.21
CA ARG A 280 -0.42 10.63 -22.25
C ARG A 280 -1.82 10.69 -21.68
N THR A 281 -2.09 9.97 -20.59
CA THR A 281 -3.40 9.99 -19.93
C THR A 281 -3.72 11.39 -19.38
N THR A 282 -2.73 12.05 -18.78
CA THR A 282 -2.85 13.41 -18.26
C THR A 282 -3.16 14.39 -19.40
N ASP A 283 -2.44 14.30 -20.52
CA ASP A 283 -2.66 15.10 -21.71
C ASP A 283 -4.07 14.91 -22.29
N MET A 284 -4.55 13.66 -22.34
CA MET A 284 -5.92 13.37 -22.79
C MET A 284 -6.97 14.00 -21.87
N ILE A 285 -6.76 13.95 -20.55
CA ILE A 285 -7.67 14.58 -19.57
C ILE A 285 -7.67 16.10 -19.75
N ILE A 286 -6.50 16.73 -19.93
CA ILE A 286 -6.38 18.17 -20.18
C ILE A 286 -7.10 18.56 -21.48
N LYS A 287 -6.85 17.82 -22.58
CA LYS A 287 -7.52 18.05 -23.88
C LYS A 287 -9.02 17.89 -23.78
N TRP A 288 -9.49 16.86 -23.08
CA TRP A 288 -10.92 16.64 -22.85
C TRP A 288 -11.53 17.80 -22.08
N ARG A 289 -10.92 18.22 -20.96
CA ARG A 289 -11.36 19.37 -20.16
C ARG A 289 -11.45 20.65 -21.00
N HIS A 290 -10.43 20.96 -21.79
CA HIS A 290 -10.44 22.14 -22.67
C HIS A 290 -11.49 22.05 -23.77
N LYS A 291 -11.71 20.85 -24.34
CA LYS A 291 -12.78 20.63 -25.31
C LYS A 291 -14.15 20.87 -24.69
N THR A 292 -14.44 20.28 -23.54
CA THR A 292 -15.70 20.48 -22.81
C THR A 292 -15.93 21.95 -22.44
N GLN A 293 -14.88 22.65 -22.00
CA GLN A 293 -14.96 24.07 -21.64
C GLN A 293 -15.18 24.98 -22.86
N ARG A 294 -14.56 24.67 -24.02
CA ARG A 294 -14.83 25.35 -25.29
C ARG A 294 -16.23 25.05 -25.83
N GLU A 295 -16.72 23.84 -25.63
CA GLU A 295 -18.09 23.46 -26.01
C GLU A 295 -19.13 24.18 -25.15
N GLN A 296 -18.81 24.48 -23.88
CA GLN A 296 -19.64 25.31 -22.99
C GLN A 296 -19.53 26.81 -23.29
N SER A 297 -18.39 27.31 -23.77
CA SER A 297 -18.17 28.76 -24.00
C SER A 297 -18.52 29.26 -25.40
N LYS A 298 -18.82 28.39 -26.37
CA LYS A 298 -19.29 28.82 -27.70
C LYS A 298 -20.73 29.38 -27.62
N PRO A 299 -20.97 30.66 -27.98
CA PRO A 299 -22.30 31.28 -27.86
C PRO A 299 -23.37 30.63 -28.77
N ASN A 300 -22.95 29.94 -29.84
CA ASN A 300 -23.84 29.17 -30.71
C ASN A 300 -24.03 27.70 -30.30
N ASN A 301 -23.31 27.19 -29.30
CA ASN A 301 -23.45 25.79 -28.86
C ASN A 301 -24.49 25.59 -27.76
N SER A 302 -25.14 26.68 -27.34
CA SER A 302 -26.46 26.63 -26.71
C SER A 302 -27.48 25.91 -27.60
N LYS A 303 -27.23 25.76 -28.91
CA LYS A 303 -28.01 24.93 -29.85
C LYS A 303 -27.50 23.49 -30.02
N GLY A 304 -26.37 23.08 -29.44
CA GLY A 304 -25.88 21.69 -29.54
C GLY A 304 -26.63 20.76 -28.60
N ILE A 305 -26.70 21.13 -27.32
CA ILE A 305 -27.50 20.42 -26.32
C ILE A 305 -28.99 20.75 -26.49
N LYS A 306 -29.37 22.02 -26.74
CA LYS A 306 -30.78 22.35 -27.05
C LYS A 306 -31.25 21.81 -28.41
N GLY A 307 -30.37 21.62 -29.39
CA GLY A 307 -30.71 21.05 -30.71
C GLY A 307 -30.75 19.53 -30.72
N TRP A 308 -29.96 18.87 -29.86
CA TRP A 308 -30.17 17.46 -29.54
C TRP A 308 -31.52 17.24 -28.86
N PHE A 309 -31.89 18.11 -27.90
CA PHE A 309 -33.24 18.15 -27.33
C PHE A 309 -34.32 18.48 -28.38
N SER A 310 -34.17 19.50 -29.23
CA SER A 310 -35.16 19.81 -30.28
C SER A 310 -35.31 18.74 -31.36
N ARG A 311 -34.29 17.90 -31.61
CA ARG A 311 -34.42 16.73 -32.50
C ARG A 311 -35.11 15.55 -31.83
N PHE A 312 -34.95 15.39 -30.52
CA PHE A 312 -35.61 14.34 -29.74
C PHE A 312 -37.09 14.69 -29.44
N TRP A 313 -37.41 15.99 -29.35
CA TRP A 313 -38.75 16.50 -29.01
C TRP A 313 -39.51 17.15 -30.19
N GLY A 314 -38.89 17.37 -31.35
CA GLY A 314 -39.41 18.28 -32.39
C GLY A 314 -39.80 17.68 -33.73
N SER A 315 -39.93 16.36 -33.89
CA SER A 315 -40.41 15.76 -35.14
C SER A 315 -41.62 14.87 -34.91
N ASN A 316 -42.79 15.50 -34.83
CA ASN A 316 -44.08 14.90 -35.20
C ASN A 316 -45.09 16.03 -35.48
N SER A 317 -44.93 16.69 -36.63
CA SER A 317 -46.10 17.24 -37.34
C SER A 317 -46.29 16.38 -38.58
N PRO A 318 -47.38 15.59 -38.67
CA PRO A 318 -47.70 14.86 -39.88
C PRO A 318 -48.07 15.88 -40.97
N ALA A 319 -47.40 15.76 -42.11
CA ALA A 319 -47.79 16.45 -43.33
C ALA A 319 -49.18 15.94 -43.74
N LEU A 320 -50.19 16.82 -43.65
CA LEU A 320 -51.46 16.64 -44.35
C LEU A 320 -51.43 17.47 -45.63
N SER A 321 -51.53 16.74 -46.73
CA SER A 321 -51.81 17.18 -48.10
C SER A 321 -52.96 18.20 -48.18
N LYS A 322 -52.74 19.24 -48.99
CA LYS A 322 -53.50 19.50 -50.23
C LYS A 322 -52.57 20.12 -51.26
#